data_AF-A0A3B9C1E4-F1
#
_entry.id   AF-A0A3B9C1E4-F1
#
_cell.length_a   1.000
_cell.length_b   1.000
_cell.length_c   1.000
_cell.angle_alpha   90.00
_cell.angle_beta   90.00
_cell.angle_gamma   90.00
#
_symmetry.space_group_name_H-M   'P 1'
#
loop_
_entity.id
_entity.type
_entity.pdbx_description
1 polymer ?
#
loop_
_entity_poly.entity_id
_entity_poly.type
_entity_poly.pdbx_seq_one_letter_code
_entity_poly.pdbx_strand_id
1 'polypeptide(L)'
;MQYQLHGIFDQDLQDVFKSQFPESQEEILENIYRKPLPNRYIAHFTQFAIAHRGHYMIENIVEDCLNDLFINHLLRYPGIHQHAVHFTGSVSFYFKDMLHALCEQYDIRLGSILQKPMKGLVQFHQSENK
;
A
#
# COMPACT_ATOMS: atom_id res chain seq x y z
N MET A 1 1.58 9.80 -6.80
CA MET A 1 2.52 10.86 -7.25
C MET A 1 2.45 11.09 -8.75
N GLN A 2 2.66 10.09 -9.62
CA GLN A 2 2.45 10.26 -11.07
C GLN A 2 1.08 10.86 -11.43
N TYR A 3 0.00 10.40 -10.80
CA TYR A 3 -1.36 10.93 -11.03
C TYR A 3 -1.55 12.44 -10.72
N GLN A 4 -0.87 12.97 -9.70
CA GLN A 4 -0.89 14.40 -9.39
C GLN A 4 -0.08 15.20 -10.43
N LEU A 5 1.02 14.63 -10.93
CA LEU A 5 1.86 15.25 -11.96
C LEU A 5 1.17 15.31 -13.33
N HIS A 6 0.18 14.44 -13.56
CA HIS A 6 -0.65 14.44 -14.78
C HIS A 6 -1.99 15.19 -14.61
N GLY A 7 -2.24 15.83 -13.47
CA GLY A 7 -3.45 16.63 -13.24
C GLY A 7 -4.74 15.80 -13.16
N ILE A 8 -4.64 14.52 -12.78
CA ILE A 8 -5.77 13.58 -12.84
C ILE A 8 -6.71 13.78 -11.64
N PHE A 9 -6.21 14.29 -10.51
CA PHE A 9 -7.02 14.56 -9.32
C PHE A 9 -8.14 15.55 -9.64
N ASP A 10 -9.36 15.27 -9.17
CA ASP A 10 -10.42 16.26 -9.17
C ASP A 10 -10.06 17.44 -8.26
N GLN A 11 -10.82 18.53 -8.42
CA GLN A 11 -10.50 19.80 -7.76
C GLN A 11 -10.48 19.65 -6.23
N ASP A 12 -11.43 18.88 -5.68
CA ASP A 12 -11.55 18.65 -4.24
C ASP A 12 -10.32 17.93 -3.70
N LEU A 13 -9.89 16.84 -4.35
CA LEU A 13 -8.71 16.10 -3.92
C LEU A 13 -7.42 16.89 -4.15
N GLN A 14 -7.34 17.70 -5.21
CA GLN A 14 -6.20 18.61 -5.44
C GLN A 14 -6.07 19.64 -4.33
N ASP A 15 -7.17 20.25 -3.91
CA ASP A 15 -7.14 21.31 -2.90
C ASP A 15 -6.76 20.76 -1.53
N VAL A 16 -7.30 19.59 -1.16
CA VAL A 16 -6.91 18.90 0.08
C VAL A 16 -5.45 18.44 0.02
N PHE A 17 -5.00 17.94 -1.13
CA PHE A 17 -3.60 17.55 -1.31
C PHE A 17 -2.66 18.75 -1.21
N LYS A 18 -2.95 19.87 -1.88
CA LYS A 18 -2.14 21.10 -1.82
C LYS A 18 -2.12 21.70 -0.42
N SER A 19 -3.23 21.60 0.32
CA SER A 19 -3.28 22.05 1.72
C SER A 19 -2.37 21.23 2.63
N GLN A 20 -2.24 19.91 2.40
CA GLN A 20 -1.41 19.04 3.23
C GLN A 20 0.05 18.95 2.76
N PHE A 21 0.27 19.11 1.46
CA PHE A 21 1.56 19.08 0.79
C PHE A 21 1.70 20.35 -0.06
N PRO A 22 2.06 21.49 0.56
CA PRO A 22 2.24 22.76 -0.14
C PRO A 22 3.52 22.79 -1.01
N GLU A 23 4.31 21.72 -0.96
CA GLU A 23 5.57 21.58 -1.68
C GLU A 23 5.33 21.56 -3.20
N SER A 24 6.22 22.23 -3.92
CA SER A 24 6.24 22.19 -5.37
C SER A 24 6.66 20.81 -5.89
N GLN A 25 6.34 20.50 -7.15
CA GLN A 25 6.79 19.27 -7.80
C GLN A 25 8.33 19.09 -7.71
N GLU A 26 9.09 20.18 -7.81
CA GLU A 26 10.55 20.16 -7.72
C GLU A 26 11.02 19.75 -6.32
N GLU A 27 10.37 20.28 -5.28
CA GLU A 27 10.66 19.94 -3.88
C GLU A 27 10.28 18.49 -3.56
N ILE A 28 9.15 18.00 -4.09
CA ILE A 28 8.75 16.59 -3.98
C ILE A 28 9.84 15.69 -4.58
N LEU A 29 10.31 16.00 -5.79
CA LEU A 29 11.38 15.23 -6.44
C LEU A 29 12.69 15.32 -5.67
N GLU A 30 13.04 16.48 -5.13
CA GLU A 30 14.24 16.64 -4.30
C GLU A 30 14.15 15.79 -3.02
N ASN A 31 12.99 15.79 -2.35
CA ASN A 31 12.75 14.99 -1.15
C ASN A 31 12.89 13.48 -1.42
N ILE A 32 12.50 13.01 -2.61
CA ILE A 32 12.56 11.59 -2.99
C ILE A 32 13.96 11.17 -3.43
N TYR A 33 14.64 11.99 -4.23
CA TYR A 33 15.86 11.57 -4.92
C TYR A 33 17.15 12.12 -4.30
N ARG A 34 17.07 13.21 -3.52
CA ARG A 34 18.25 13.97 -3.06
C ARG A 34 18.37 14.09 -1.54
N LYS A 35 17.27 13.98 -0.78
CA LYS A 35 17.30 14.10 0.69
C LYS A 35 17.41 12.75 1.40
N PRO A 36 17.93 12.74 2.64
CA PRO A 36 17.97 11.53 3.46
C PRO A 36 16.56 11.06 3.85
N LEU A 37 16.39 9.76 4.02
CA LEU A 37 15.15 9.09 4.45
C LEU A 37 13.93 9.25 3.50
N PRO A 38 14.09 9.03 2.17
CA PRO A 38 12.98 9.18 1.22
C PRO A 38 11.80 8.25 1.52
N ASN A 39 12.07 7.06 2.07
CA ASN A 39 11.04 6.10 2.49
C ASN A 39 10.09 6.68 3.54
N ARG A 40 10.59 7.54 4.44
CA ARG A 40 9.77 8.20 5.46
C ARG A 40 8.89 9.28 4.84
N TYR A 41 9.43 10.02 3.87
CA TYR A 41 8.67 11.01 3.11
C TYR A 41 7.52 10.34 2.34
N ILE A 42 7.81 9.23 1.65
CA ILE A 42 6.80 8.46 0.90
C ILE A 42 5.68 7.94 1.83
N ALA A 43 6.02 7.53 3.05
CA ALA A 43 5.04 7.04 4.02
C ALA A 43 3.97 8.09 4.40
N HIS A 44 4.26 9.40 4.30
CA HIS A 44 3.24 10.44 4.52
C HIS A 44 2.16 10.41 3.45
N PHE A 45 2.49 10.13 2.18
CA PHE A 45 1.48 9.95 1.14
C PHE A 45 0.61 8.71 1.39
N THR A 46 1.18 7.66 1.97
CA THR A 46 0.39 6.50 2.38
C THR A 46 -0.62 6.86 3.47
N GLN A 47 -0.23 7.71 4.43
CA GLN A 47 -1.16 8.23 5.45
C GLN A 47 -2.27 9.08 4.82
N PHE A 48 -1.94 9.91 3.83
CA PHE A 48 -2.94 10.65 3.06
C PHE A 48 -3.95 9.74 2.37
N ALA A 49 -3.49 8.68 1.69
CA ALA A 49 -4.37 7.71 1.04
C ALA A 49 -5.28 6.99 2.05
N ILE A 50 -4.76 6.64 3.24
CA ILE A 50 -5.57 6.04 4.30
C ILE A 50 -6.61 7.02 4.85
N ALA A 51 -6.26 8.31 4.99
CA ALA A 51 -7.18 9.33 5.49
C ALA A 51 -8.33 9.65 4.52
N HIS A 52 -8.15 9.37 3.23
CA HIS A 52 -9.12 9.64 2.16
C HIS A 52 -9.65 8.36 1.50
N ARG A 53 -9.68 7.24 2.24
CA ARG A 53 -10.43 6.03 1.83
C ARG A 53 -11.88 6.40 1.50
N GLY A 54 -12.45 5.74 0.50
CA GLY A 54 -13.78 5.99 -0.04
C GLY A 54 -13.80 7.01 -1.18
N HIS A 55 -12.75 7.80 -1.36
CA HIS A 55 -12.62 8.66 -2.54
C HIS A 55 -12.21 7.79 -3.76
N TYR A 56 -13.05 7.75 -4.80
CA TYR A 56 -12.87 6.83 -5.94
C TYR A 56 -11.46 6.91 -6.56
N MET A 57 -10.88 8.11 -6.67
CA MET A 57 -9.52 8.27 -7.20
C MET A 57 -8.45 7.67 -6.31
N ILE A 58 -8.58 7.79 -4.99
CA ILE A 58 -7.63 7.22 -4.04
C ILE A 58 -7.75 5.71 -4.06
N GLU A 59 -8.98 5.19 -4.07
CA GLU A 59 -9.23 3.75 -4.20
C GLU A 59 -8.57 3.20 -5.47
N ASN A 60 -8.81 3.82 -6.63
CA ASN A 60 -8.23 3.40 -7.91
C ASN A 60 -6.69 3.44 -7.89
N ILE A 61 -6.09 4.51 -7.37
CA ILE A 61 -4.63 4.62 -7.32
C ILE A 61 -4.01 3.53 -6.45
N VAL A 62 -4.63 3.23 -5.31
CA VAL A 62 -4.10 2.20 -4.42
C VAL A 62 -4.33 0.81 -5.02
N GLU A 63 -5.48 0.57 -5.63
CA GLU A 63 -5.78 -0.68 -6.33
C GLU A 63 -4.77 -0.94 -7.46
N ASP A 64 -4.51 0.05 -8.33
CA ASP A 64 -3.49 -0.03 -9.38
C ASP A 64 -2.11 -0.38 -8.80
N CYS A 65 -1.69 0.31 -7.73
CA CYS A 65 -0.39 0.06 -7.10
C CYS A 65 -0.29 -1.34 -6.50
N LEU A 66 -1.36 -1.84 -5.87
CA LEU A 66 -1.41 -3.20 -5.35
C LEU A 66 -1.46 -4.21 -6.49
N ASN A 67 -2.19 -3.95 -7.56
CA ASN A 67 -2.26 -4.80 -8.72
C ASN A 67 -0.88 -4.95 -9.38
N ASP A 68 -0.13 -3.86 -9.50
CA ASP A 68 1.26 -3.88 -9.96
C ASP A 68 2.16 -4.73 -9.07
N LEU A 69 1.95 -4.73 -7.75
CA LEU A 69 2.66 -5.62 -6.82
C LEU A 69 2.37 -7.10 -7.15
N PHE A 70 1.11 -7.43 -7.45
CA PHE A 70 0.72 -8.79 -7.80
C PHE A 70 1.38 -9.24 -9.11
N ILE A 71 1.25 -8.42 -10.16
CA ILE A 71 1.73 -8.75 -11.51
C ILE A 71 3.27 -8.81 -11.56
N ASN A 72 3.94 -7.84 -10.95
CA ASN A 72 5.39 -7.71 -11.09
C ASN A 72 6.17 -8.52 -10.07
N HIS A 73 5.56 -8.91 -8.94
CA HIS A 73 6.26 -9.63 -7.88
C HIS A 73 5.63 -10.97 -7.54
N LEU A 74 4.37 -11.00 -7.07
CA LEU A 74 3.76 -12.23 -6.55
C LEU A 74 3.60 -13.31 -7.63
N LEU A 75 2.99 -12.95 -8.77
CA LEU A 75 2.73 -13.89 -9.86
C LEU A 75 3.99 -14.42 -10.55
N ARG A 76 5.13 -13.76 -10.34
CA ARG A 76 6.42 -14.22 -10.85
C ARG A 76 7.06 -15.28 -9.96
N TYR A 77 6.54 -15.50 -8.75
CA TYR A 77 7.09 -16.48 -7.82
C TYR A 77 6.64 -17.90 -8.20
N PRO A 78 7.57 -18.83 -8.47
CA PRO A 78 7.21 -20.21 -8.79
C PRO A 78 6.47 -20.88 -7.62
N GLY A 79 5.30 -21.45 -7.90
CA GLY A 79 4.49 -22.10 -6.86
C GLY A 79 3.69 -21.14 -5.99
N ILE A 80 3.48 -19.89 -6.42
CA ILE A 80 2.64 -18.92 -5.68
C ILE A 80 1.23 -19.44 -5.37
N HIS A 81 0.66 -20.24 -6.27
CA HIS A 81 -0.67 -20.87 -6.08
C HIS A 81 -0.66 -22.09 -5.13
N GLN A 82 0.52 -22.59 -4.74
CA GLN A 82 0.65 -23.76 -3.87
C GLN A 82 0.70 -23.39 -2.38
N HIS A 83 1.02 -22.13 -2.07
CA HIS A 83 1.25 -21.65 -0.72
C HIS A 83 0.33 -20.47 -0.37
N ALA A 84 0.03 -20.33 0.93
CA ALA A 84 -0.70 -19.16 1.39
C ALA A 84 0.23 -17.94 1.41
N VAL A 85 -0.27 -16.79 0.93
CA VAL A 85 0.45 -15.52 0.95
C VAL A 85 0.02 -14.72 2.18
N HIS A 86 0.99 -14.37 3.02
CA HIS A 86 0.76 -13.59 4.23
C HIS A 86 1.27 -12.16 4.03
N PHE A 87 0.51 -11.17 4.48
CA PHE A 87 0.88 -9.76 4.40
C PHE A 87 1.10 -9.18 5.79
N THR A 88 2.06 -8.26 5.92
CA THR A 88 2.33 -7.53 7.17
C THR A 88 2.51 -6.04 6.91
N GLY A 89 2.29 -5.22 7.94
CA GLY A 89 2.48 -3.77 7.91
C GLY A 89 1.18 -2.98 7.95
N SER A 90 1.29 -1.68 8.24
CA SER A 90 0.15 -0.77 8.34
C SER A 90 -0.62 -0.67 7.02
N VAL A 91 0.09 -0.54 5.90
CA VAL A 91 -0.52 -0.43 4.56
C VAL A 91 -1.38 -1.65 4.26
N SER A 92 -0.79 -2.84 4.36
CA SER A 92 -1.50 -4.11 4.16
C SER A 92 -2.74 -4.25 5.04
N PHE A 93 -2.67 -3.76 6.29
CA PHE A 93 -3.79 -3.84 7.22
C PHE A 93 -4.94 -2.88 6.86
N TYR A 94 -4.62 -1.65 6.44
CA TYR A 94 -5.63 -0.64 6.06
C TYR A 94 -6.24 -0.87 4.67
N PHE A 95 -5.56 -1.60 3.79
CA PHE A 95 -6.04 -1.96 2.45
C PHE A 95 -6.31 -3.48 2.29
N LYS A 96 -6.64 -4.15 3.41
CA LYS A 96 -6.86 -5.60 3.45
C LYS A 96 -8.00 -6.09 2.56
N ASP A 97 -9.00 -5.23 2.35
CA ASP A 97 -10.15 -5.46 1.50
C ASP A 97 -9.76 -5.56 0.03
N MET A 98 -8.94 -4.63 -0.45
CA MET A 98 -8.37 -4.69 -1.80
C MET A 98 -7.43 -5.89 -1.97
N LEU A 99 -6.58 -6.16 -0.98
CA LEU A 99 -5.70 -7.34 -1.01
C LEU A 99 -6.49 -8.65 -1.10
N HIS A 100 -7.62 -8.74 -0.40
CA HIS A 100 -8.51 -9.89 -0.49
C HIS A 100 -9.07 -10.06 -1.90
N ALA A 101 -9.63 -8.98 -2.46
CA ALA A 101 -10.19 -8.99 -3.81
C ALA A 101 -9.14 -9.39 -4.87
N LEU A 102 -7.93 -8.85 -4.78
CA LEU A 102 -6.83 -9.21 -5.68
C LEU A 102 -6.37 -10.66 -5.51
N CYS A 103 -6.29 -11.17 -4.28
CA CYS A 103 -5.99 -12.58 -4.04
C CYS A 103 -7.05 -13.50 -4.65
N GLU A 104 -8.33 -13.17 -4.53
CA GLU A 104 -9.41 -13.92 -5.18
C GLU A 104 -9.34 -13.85 -6.71
N GLN A 105 -9.10 -12.65 -7.26
CA GLN A 105 -8.97 -12.44 -8.70
C GLN A 105 -7.82 -13.25 -9.32
N TYR A 106 -6.71 -13.40 -8.61
CA TYR A 106 -5.51 -14.10 -9.08
C TYR A 106 -5.43 -15.55 -8.62
N ASP A 107 -6.46 -16.10 -7.99
CA ASP A 107 -6.47 -17.46 -7.42
C ASP A 107 -5.25 -17.73 -6.53
N ILE A 108 -4.95 -16.75 -5.65
CA ILE A 108 -3.89 -16.84 -4.65
C ILE A 108 -4.56 -17.10 -3.29
N ARG A 109 -4.11 -18.15 -2.60
CA ARG A 109 -4.58 -18.43 -1.24
C ARG A 109 -4.11 -17.32 -0.31
N LEU A 110 -5.03 -16.49 0.18
CA LEU A 110 -4.74 -15.49 1.19
C LEU A 110 -4.53 -16.15 2.56
N GLY A 111 -3.42 -15.81 3.21
CA GLY A 111 -3.11 -16.15 4.59
C GLY A 111 -3.51 -15.03 5.56
N SER A 112 -2.64 -14.77 6.55
CA SER A 112 -2.86 -13.73 7.55
C SER A 112 -2.42 -12.35 7.06
N ILE A 113 -3.22 -11.32 7.38
CA ILE A 113 -2.83 -9.91 7.22
C ILE A 113 -2.64 -9.28 8.60
N LEU A 114 -1.40 -8.93 8.96
CA LEU A 114 -1.05 -8.44 10.30
C LEU A 114 -0.53 -6.99 10.27
N GLN A 115 -1.06 -6.11 11.13
CA GLN A 115 -0.56 -4.72 11.21
C GLN A 115 0.87 -4.63 11.76
N LYS A 116 1.18 -5.43 12.78
CA LYS A 116 2.51 -5.55 13.38
C LYS A 116 2.86 -7.03 13.54
N PRO A 117 4.01 -7.51 13.04
CA PRO A 117 4.35 -8.93 13.00
C PRO A 117 4.52 -9.56 14.39
N MET A 118 4.87 -8.76 15.41
CA MET A 118 5.06 -9.24 16.78
C MET A 118 3.86 -10.00 17.35
N LYS A 119 2.63 -9.63 17.00
CA LYS A 119 1.43 -10.34 17.49
C LYS A 119 1.34 -11.77 16.96
N GLY A 120 1.73 -11.99 15.71
CA GLY A 120 1.75 -13.34 15.09
C GLY A 120 2.87 -14.21 15.65
N LEU A 121 4.04 -13.62 15.92
CA LEU A 121 5.19 -14.34 16.47
C LEU A 121 4.92 -14.87 17.89
N VAL A 122 4.22 -14.08 18.72
CA VAL A 122 3.82 -14.51 20.07
C VAL A 122 2.84 -15.68 20.01
N GLN A 123 1.86 -15.65 19.09
CA GLN A 123 0.91 -16.76 18.93
C GLN A 123 1.60 -18.05 18.45
N PHE A 124 2.52 -17.95 17.48
CA PHE A 124 3.25 -19.09 16.95
C PHE A 124 4.04 -19.84 18.05
N HIS A 125 4.79 -19.11 18.88
CA HIS A 125 5.54 -19.72 19.99
C HIS A 125 4.68 -20.16 21.18
N GLN A 126 3.45 -19.65 21.31
CA GLN A 126 2.48 -20.15 22.28
C GLN A 126 1.81 -21.46 21.80
N SER A 127 1.64 -21.64 20.50
CA SER A 127 1.10 -22.89 19.92
C SER A 127 2.12 -24.03 19.86
N GLU A 128 3.43 -23.76 19.76
CA GLU A 128 4.47 -24.80 19.83
C GLU A 128 4.74 -25.33 21.25
N ASN A 129 4.25 -24.66 22.29
CA ASN A 129 4.44 -25.02 23.70
C ASN A 129 3.25 -25.82 24.29
N LYS A 130 2.49 -26.52 23.44
CA LYS A 130 1.44 -27.48 23.83
C LYS A 130 1.63 -28.78 23.08
#